data_AF-A0A850C8Y2-F1
#
_entry.id   AF-A0A850C8Y2-F1
#
_cell.length_a   1.000
_cell.length_b   1.000
_cell.length_c   1.000
_cell.angle_alpha   90.00
_cell.angle_beta   90.00
_cell.angle_gamma   90.00
#
_symmetry.space_group_name_H-M   'P 1'
#
loop_
_entity.id
_entity.type
_entity.pdbx_description
1 polymer ?
#
loop_
_entity_poly.entity_id
_entity_poly.type
_entity_poly.pdbx_seq_one_letter_code
_entity_poly.pdbx_strand_id
1 'polypeptide(L)'
;AVEVYPQGIADLMDRAEERGLDNLRIYQGDALPLLWRGLAPESLDEVRVYFPDPWPKKRHHKRRIIQAEHVATLAGLLRSGGLFHCATDIADYAEQMLDVLTAEPSLENTEDGFAARPERRPVTKFERRGVKAGRDIFDLVFRKK
;
A
#
# COMPACT_ATOMS: atom_id res chain seq x y z
N ALA A 1 4.56 8.23 -6.69
CA ALA A 1 3.29 7.48 -6.85
C ALA A 1 3.41 6.55 -8.04
N VAL A 2 2.79 5.38 -7.98
CA VAL A 2 2.78 4.39 -9.06
C VAL A 2 1.34 4.05 -9.38
N GLU A 3 0.96 4.13 -10.65
CA GLU A 3 -0.40 3.91 -11.10
C GLU A 3 -0.40 3.39 -12.53
N VAL A 4 -1.34 2.50 -12.85
CA VAL A 4 -1.53 1.95 -14.20
C VAL A 4 -2.63 2.68 -14.95
N TYR A 5 -3.61 3.27 -14.24
CA TYR A 5 -4.80 3.88 -14.83
C TYR A 5 -4.53 5.32 -15.29
N PRO A 6 -4.49 5.60 -16.62
CA PRO A 6 -4.05 6.90 -17.14
C PRO A 6 -4.92 8.08 -16.67
N GLN A 7 -6.24 7.90 -16.57
CA GLN A 7 -7.13 8.97 -16.10
C GLN A 7 -6.86 9.33 -14.64
N GLY A 8 -6.54 8.35 -13.79
CA GLY A 8 -6.18 8.61 -12.40
C GLY A 8 -4.86 9.39 -12.28
N ILE A 9 -3.94 9.18 -13.21
CA ILE A 9 -2.68 9.91 -13.31
C ILE A 9 -2.92 11.35 -13.77
N ALA A 10 -3.74 11.55 -14.81
CA ALA A 10 -4.11 12.88 -15.29
C ALA A 10 -4.77 13.71 -14.16
N ASP A 11 -5.79 13.15 -13.50
CA ASP A 11 -6.46 13.79 -12.36
C ASP A 11 -5.48 14.13 -11.21
N LEU A 12 -4.43 13.32 -11.00
CA LEU A 12 -3.39 13.56 -9.99
C LEU A 12 -2.45 14.70 -10.42
N MET A 13 -2.05 14.72 -11.70
CA MET A 13 -1.18 15.76 -12.26
C MET A 13 -1.85 17.12 -12.21
N ASP A 14 -3.12 17.23 -12.65
CA ASP A 14 -3.88 18.48 -12.62
C ASP A 14 -3.94 19.04 -11.19
N ARG A 15 -4.27 18.19 -10.21
CA ARG A 15 -4.33 18.60 -8.79
C ARG A 15 -2.96 18.98 -8.21
N ALA A 16 -1.89 18.39 -8.71
CA ALA A 16 -0.54 18.71 -8.26
C ALA A 16 -0.12 20.08 -8.80
N GLU A 17 -0.44 20.35 -10.06
CA GLU A 17 -0.21 21.64 -10.72
C GLU A 17 -1.03 22.76 -10.07
N GLU A 18 -2.33 22.55 -9.86
CA GLU A 18 -3.22 23.51 -9.17
C GLU A 18 -2.72 23.90 -7.76
N ARG A 19 -1.99 23.00 -7.11
CA ARG A 19 -1.43 23.19 -5.76
C ARG A 19 0.04 23.62 -5.76
N GLY A 20 0.66 23.74 -6.94
CA GLY A 20 2.07 24.09 -7.08
C GLY A 20 3.03 23.10 -6.42
N LEU A 21 2.71 21.79 -6.44
CA LEU A 21 3.55 20.76 -5.81
C LEU A 21 4.76 20.43 -6.69
N ASP A 22 5.97 20.61 -6.14
CA ASP A 22 7.23 20.29 -6.81
C ASP A 22 7.86 18.96 -6.33
N ASN A 23 7.34 18.42 -5.22
CA ASN A 23 7.82 17.23 -4.52
C ASN A 23 7.09 15.92 -4.88
N LEU A 24 6.26 15.93 -5.94
CA LEU A 24 5.58 14.75 -6.45
C LEU A 24 6.26 14.21 -7.71
N ARG A 25 6.49 12.89 -7.73
CA ARG A 25 6.91 12.15 -8.93
C ARG A 25 5.96 10.98 -9.16
N ILE A 26 5.62 10.73 -10.43
CA ILE A 26 4.64 9.72 -10.83
C ILE A 26 5.31 8.78 -11.83
N TYR A 27 5.12 7.48 -11.62
CA TYR A 27 5.47 6.44 -12.58
C TYR A 27 4.18 5.81 -13.12
N GLN A 28 4.00 5.86 -14.44
CA GLN A 28 2.91 5.17 -15.12
C GLN A 28 3.35 3.76 -15.48
N GLY A 29 2.71 2.75 -14.89
CA GLY A 29 3.00 1.36 -15.19
C GLY A 29 2.72 0.44 -14.01
N ASP A 30 2.96 -0.85 -14.24
CA ASP A 30 2.88 -1.86 -13.19
C ASP A 30 3.94 -1.55 -12.12
N ALA A 31 3.54 -1.65 -10.85
CA ALA A 31 4.43 -1.44 -9.73
C ALA A 31 5.53 -2.49 -9.67
N LEU A 32 5.26 -3.75 -10.03
CA LEU A 32 6.21 -4.86 -9.91
C LEU A 32 7.48 -4.64 -10.76
N PRO A 33 7.39 -4.28 -12.06
CA PRO A 33 8.57 -3.88 -12.83
C PRO A 33 9.34 -2.71 -12.22
N LEU A 34 8.66 -1.75 -11.58
CA LEU A 34 9.35 -0.64 -10.91
C LEU A 34 10.11 -1.12 -9.67
N LEU A 35 9.53 -2.03 -8.88
CA LEU A 35 10.22 -2.68 -7.76
C LEU A 35 11.52 -3.36 -8.20
N TRP A 36 11.51 -3.95 -9.41
CA TRP A 36 12.65 -4.68 -9.96
C TRP A 36 13.67 -3.80 -10.68
N ARG A 37 13.31 -2.55 -11.02
CA ARG A 37 14.14 -1.63 -11.83
C ARG A 37 14.96 -0.64 -10.99
N GLY A 38 15.13 -0.91 -9.69
CA GLY A 38 16.26 -0.38 -8.92
C GLY A 38 16.00 0.93 -8.22
N LEU A 39 14.99 0.97 -7.34
CA LEU A 39 15.10 1.84 -6.17
C LEU A 39 16.26 1.33 -5.32
N ALA A 40 17.08 2.24 -4.79
CA ALA A 40 18.18 1.84 -3.93
C ALA A 40 17.61 1.14 -2.67
N PRO A 41 18.26 0.08 -2.16
CA PRO A 41 17.92 -0.47 -0.85
C PRO A 41 17.92 0.62 0.21
N GLU A 42 17.04 0.47 1.21
CA GLU A 42 16.97 1.39 2.36
C GLU A 42 16.78 2.88 2.00
N SER A 43 16.16 3.17 0.84
CA SER A 43 15.96 4.54 0.35
C SER A 43 14.58 5.13 0.64
N LEU A 44 13.64 4.30 1.11
CA LEU A 44 12.26 4.73 1.38
C LEU A 44 12.03 4.91 2.88
N ASP A 45 11.41 6.04 3.25
CA ASP A 45 10.88 6.26 4.59
C ASP A 45 9.58 5.47 4.83
N GLU A 46 8.73 5.35 3.82
CA GLU A 46 7.43 4.70 3.93
C GLU A 46 6.94 4.14 2.58
N VAL A 47 6.34 2.95 2.64
CA VAL A 47 5.59 2.32 1.55
C VAL A 47 4.12 2.30 1.92
N ARG A 48 3.25 2.81 1.03
CA ARG A 48 1.79 2.86 1.24
C ARG A 48 1.06 2.09 0.15
N VAL A 49 0.21 1.15 0.55
CA VAL A 49 -0.64 0.36 -0.36
C VAL A 49 -2.08 0.41 0.12
N TYR A 50 -2.88 1.30 -0.46
CA TYR A 50 -4.25 1.55 -0.02
C TYR A 50 -5.28 1.04 -1.02
N PHE A 51 -6.22 0.25 -0.53
CA PHE A 51 -7.32 -0.36 -1.27
C PHE A 51 -6.88 -1.04 -2.58
N PRO A 52 -5.83 -1.90 -2.55
CA PRO A 52 -5.39 -2.62 -3.74
C PRO A 52 -6.49 -3.57 -4.23
N ASP A 53 -6.44 -3.94 -5.51
CA ASP A 53 -7.43 -4.86 -6.09
C ASP A 53 -7.53 -6.17 -5.28
N PRO A 54 -8.72 -6.51 -4.76
CA PRO A 54 -8.87 -7.60 -3.81
C PRO A 54 -8.93 -8.99 -4.46
N TRP A 55 -9.16 -9.04 -5.78
CA TRP A 55 -9.26 -10.29 -6.53
C TRP A 55 -10.14 -11.35 -5.85
N PRO A 56 -11.46 -11.12 -5.73
CA PRO A 56 -12.35 -11.88 -4.83
C PRO A 56 -12.49 -13.38 -5.16
N LYS A 57 -12.04 -13.81 -6.34
CA LYS A 57 -12.08 -15.22 -6.73
C LYS A 57 -10.78 -15.88 -6.28
N LYS A 58 -10.85 -16.96 -5.49
CA LYS A 58 -9.68 -17.73 -4.98
C LYS A 58 -8.59 -17.96 -6.03
N ARG A 59 -8.96 -18.38 -7.24
CA ARG A 59 -8.02 -18.61 -8.37
C ARG A 59 -7.20 -17.39 -8.80
N HIS A 60 -7.61 -16.19 -8.41
CA HIS A 60 -6.96 -14.92 -8.70
C HIS A 60 -6.17 -14.36 -7.51
N HIS A 61 -6.16 -15.01 -6.34
CA HIS A 61 -5.45 -14.47 -5.16
C HIS A 61 -3.95 -14.27 -5.42
N LYS A 62 -3.34 -15.09 -6.29
CA LYS A 62 -1.95 -14.90 -6.76
C LYS A 62 -1.68 -13.56 -7.48
N ARG A 63 -2.73 -12.80 -7.83
CA ARG A 63 -2.62 -11.47 -8.46
C ARG A 63 -2.69 -10.33 -7.44
N ARG A 64 -2.98 -10.63 -6.17
CA ARG A 64 -2.95 -9.66 -5.08
C ARG A 64 -1.52 -9.13 -4.95
N ILE A 65 -1.38 -7.82 -4.76
CA ILE A 65 -0.05 -7.19 -4.67
C ILE A 65 0.67 -7.56 -3.36
N ILE A 66 -0.07 -7.77 -2.26
CA ILE A 66 0.51 -8.22 -0.99
C ILE A 66 0.71 -9.73 -1.06
N GLN A 67 1.92 -10.13 -1.43
CA GLN A 67 2.44 -11.51 -1.46
C GLN A 67 3.83 -11.49 -0.82
N ALA A 68 4.28 -12.63 -0.30
CA ALA A 68 5.55 -12.74 0.40
C ALA A 68 6.74 -12.18 -0.41
N GLU A 69 6.83 -12.51 -1.70
CA GLU A 69 7.92 -12.05 -2.58
C GLU A 69 7.93 -10.51 -2.78
N HIS A 70 6.75 -9.91 -2.92
CA HIS A 70 6.61 -8.46 -3.09
C HIS A 70 6.89 -7.72 -1.78
N VAL A 71 6.40 -8.26 -0.66
CA VAL A 71 6.63 -7.70 0.67
C VAL A 71 8.12 -7.74 1.01
N ALA A 72 8.82 -8.86 0.78
CA ALA A 72 10.25 -8.96 1.00
C ALA A 72 11.03 -7.92 0.17
N THR A 73 10.66 -7.76 -1.10
CA THR A 73 11.28 -6.74 -1.99
C THR A 73 11.06 -5.33 -1.44
N LEU A 74 9.81 -4.96 -1.12
CA LEU A 74 9.46 -3.65 -0.59
C LEU A 74 10.09 -3.38 0.78
N ALA A 75 10.16 -4.39 1.65
CA ALA A 75 10.82 -4.29 2.94
C ALA A 75 12.33 -4.08 2.81
N GLY A 76 12.96 -4.57 1.74
CA GLY A 76 14.37 -4.27 1.41
C GLY A 76 14.61 -2.82 0.94
N LEU A 77 13.58 -2.15 0.43
CA LEU A 77 13.65 -0.74 0.02
C LEU A 77 13.43 0.23 1.18
N LEU A 78 12.80 -0.22 2.27
CA LEU A 78 12.60 0.57 3.48
C LEU A 78 13.89 0.68 4.28
N ARG A 79 14.22 1.89 4.75
CA ARG A 79 15.27 2.08 5.76
C ARG A 79 14.84 1.50 7.11
N SER A 80 15.78 1.20 8.00
CA SER A 80 15.46 0.87 9.40
C SER A 80 14.61 1.99 10.04
N GLY A 81 13.55 1.59 10.75
CA GLY A 81 12.52 2.47 11.29
C GLY A 81 11.47 2.96 10.27
N GLY A 82 11.64 2.67 8.98
CA GLY A 82 10.67 2.98 7.93
C GLY A 82 9.36 2.22 8.09
N LEU A 83 8.29 2.69 7.45
CA LEU A 83 6.94 2.17 7.64
C LEU A 83 6.40 1.46 6.38
N PHE A 84 5.74 0.32 6.59
CA PHE A 84 4.91 -0.33 5.59
C PHE A 84 3.45 -0.19 6.02
N HIS A 85 2.66 0.56 5.26
CA HIS A 85 1.26 0.83 5.59
C HIS A 85 0.30 0.33 4.51
N CYS A 86 -0.47 -0.70 4.84
CA CYS A 86 -1.55 -1.21 4.02
C CYS A 86 -2.92 -0.75 4.55
N ALA A 87 -3.89 -0.59 3.65
CA ALA A 87 -5.29 -0.44 4.03
C ALA A 87 -6.21 -1.17 3.05
N THR A 88 -7.28 -1.79 3.54
CA THR A 88 -8.29 -2.49 2.71
C THR A 88 -9.66 -2.48 3.39
N ASP A 89 -10.74 -2.51 2.61
CA ASP A 89 -12.12 -2.67 3.07
C ASP A 89 -12.66 -4.10 2.87
N ILE A 90 -11.75 -5.06 2.68
CA ILE A 90 -12.04 -6.45 2.38
C ILE A 90 -11.39 -7.34 3.45
N ALA A 91 -12.20 -7.94 4.30
CA ALA A 91 -11.74 -8.69 5.49
C ALA A 91 -10.83 -9.88 5.15
N ASP A 92 -11.18 -10.73 4.18
CA ASP A 92 -10.36 -11.89 3.80
C ASP A 92 -8.99 -11.48 3.22
N TYR A 93 -8.93 -10.30 2.60
CA TYR A 93 -7.67 -9.75 2.15
C TYR A 93 -6.90 -9.12 3.31
N ALA A 94 -7.58 -8.47 4.27
CA ALA A 94 -6.94 -7.91 5.46
C ALA A 94 -6.23 -8.99 6.29
N GLU A 95 -6.87 -10.13 6.52
CA GLU A 95 -6.28 -11.29 7.20
C GLU A 95 -5.05 -11.79 6.43
N GLN A 96 -5.16 -11.97 5.12
CA GLN A 96 -4.03 -12.39 4.29
C GLN A 96 -2.89 -11.37 4.25
N MET A 97 -3.18 -10.07 4.35
CA MET A 97 -2.15 -9.03 4.49
C MET A 97 -1.43 -9.16 5.84
N LEU A 98 -2.18 -9.38 6.92
CA LEU A 98 -1.64 -9.55 8.27
C LEU A 98 -0.70 -10.75 8.33
N ASP A 99 -1.13 -11.91 7.81
CA ASP A 99 -0.32 -13.13 7.76
C ASP A 99 0.99 -12.92 7.00
N VAL A 100 0.91 -12.33 5.79
CA VAL A 100 2.08 -12.12 4.94
C VAL A 100 3.06 -11.12 5.54
N LEU A 101 2.56 -10.00 6.09
CA LEU A 101 3.43 -8.97 6.69
C LEU A 101 4.04 -9.45 8.01
N THR A 102 3.31 -10.23 8.81
CA THR A 102 3.82 -10.81 10.06
C THR A 102 4.88 -11.88 9.80
N ALA A 103 4.76 -12.62 8.69
CA ALA A 103 5.75 -13.62 8.30
C ALA A 103 7.07 -13.03 7.75
N GLU A 104 7.12 -11.74 7.39
CA GLU A 104 8.33 -11.07 6.92
C GLU A 104 9.25 -10.72 8.12
N PRO A 105 10.43 -11.35 8.27
CA PRO A 105 11.24 -11.26 9.49
C PRO A 105 11.73 -9.84 9.81
N SER A 106 11.95 -9.04 8.78
CA SER A 106 12.49 -7.69 8.91
C SER A 106 11.43 -6.64 9.28
N LEU A 107 10.16 -7.02 9.29
CA LEU A 107 9.07 -6.16 9.72
C LEU A 107 8.61 -6.52 11.14
N GLU A 108 8.06 -5.52 11.81
CA GLU A 108 7.42 -5.63 13.13
C GLU A 108 6.05 -4.96 13.04
N ASN A 109 4.99 -5.65 13.46
CA ASN A 109 3.68 -5.00 13.54
C ASN A 109 3.72 -3.94 14.64
N THR A 110 3.18 -2.74 14.38
CA THR A 110 3.13 -1.70 15.39
C THR A 110 1.99 -1.88 16.38
N GLU A 111 1.04 -2.78 16.08
CA GLU A 111 -0.15 -3.07 16.87
C GLU A 111 -0.37 -4.58 16.99
N ASP A 112 -1.19 -5.02 17.95
CA ASP A 112 -1.62 -6.42 18.05
C ASP A 112 -2.77 -6.68 17.05
N GLY A 113 -2.41 -6.97 15.80
CA GLY A 113 -3.36 -7.21 14.70
C GLY A 113 -3.51 -5.99 13.79
N PHE A 114 -4.70 -5.39 13.77
CA PHE A 114 -5.03 -4.24 12.91
C PHE A 114 -4.87 -2.92 13.66
N ALA A 115 -4.29 -1.92 13.01
CA ALA A 115 -4.15 -0.59 13.56
C ALA A 115 -5.44 0.21 13.39
N ALA A 116 -5.69 1.14 14.32
CA ALA A 116 -6.63 2.24 14.06
C ALA A 116 -6.10 3.09 12.89
N ARG A 117 -7.01 3.68 12.10
CA ARG A 117 -6.63 4.60 11.01
C ARG A 117 -5.74 5.73 11.55
N PRO A 118 -4.46 5.82 11.15
CA PRO A 118 -3.60 6.92 11.59
C PRO A 118 -4.11 8.25 11.05
N GLU A 119 -3.97 9.35 11.81
CA GLU A 119 -4.38 10.69 11.35
C GLU A 119 -3.71 11.08 10.03
N ARG A 120 -2.45 10.65 9.82
CA ARG A 120 -1.69 10.85 8.58
C ARG A 120 -2.31 10.17 7.35
N ARG A 121 -3.20 9.18 7.52
CA ARG A 121 -3.88 8.52 6.40
C ARG A 121 -5.14 9.31 6.04
N PRO A 122 -5.17 9.99 4.88
CA PRO A 122 -6.35 10.72 4.46
C PRO A 122 -7.51 9.75 4.20
N VAL A 123 -8.74 10.23 4.37
CA VAL A 123 -9.93 9.46 4.02
C VAL A 123 -10.07 9.39 2.51
N THR A 124 -9.97 8.18 1.93
CA THR A 124 -10.00 8.00 0.48
C THR A 124 -11.43 7.89 -0.06
N LYS A 125 -11.59 8.01 -1.39
CA LYS A 125 -12.89 7.75 -2.04
C LYS A 125 -13.34 6.30 -1.87
N PHE A 126 -12.40 5.37 -1.78
CA PHE A 126 -12.67 3.94 -1.61
C PHE A 126 -13.15 3.65 -0.19
N GLU A 127 -12.50 4.23 0.81
CA GLU A 127 -12.93 4.16 2.21
C GLU A 127 -14.35 4.66 2.41
N ARG A 128 -14.68 5.85 1.88
CA ARG A 128 -16.05 6.38 1.95
C ARG A 128 -17.08 5.43 1.34
N ARG A 129 -16.72 4.74 0.25
CA ARG A 129 -17.57 3.74 -0.40
C ARG A 129 -17.66 2.45 0.42
N GLY A 130 -16.57 2.02 1.06
CA GLY A 130 -16.53 0.93 2.02
C GLY A 130 -17.51 1.14 3.16
N VAL A 131 -17.33 2.25 3.88
CA VAL A 131 -18.15 2.64 5.02
C VAL A 131 -19.62 2.79 4.63
N LYS A 132 -19.92 3.46 3.50
CA LYS A 132 -21.31 3.59 3.01
C LYS A 132 -21.96 2.23 2.70
N ALA A 133 -21.16 1.23 2.33
CA ALA A 133 -21.62 -0.13 2.09
C ALA A 133 -21.62 -1.00 3.36
N GLY A 134 -21.39 -0.41 4.55
CA GLY A 134 -21.36 -1.13 5.83
C GLY A 134 -20.13 -2.01 6.03
N ARG A 135 -19.03 -1.73 5.32
CA ARG A 135 -17.77 -2.48 5.45
C ARG A 135 -16.81 -1.77 6.38
N ASP A 136 -16.15 -2.55 7.23
CA ASP A 136 -15.05 -2.10 8.07
C ASP A 136 -13.81 -1.82 7.23
N ILE A 137 -12.93 -0.97 7.77
CA ILE A 137 -11.67 -0.58 7.15
C ILE A 137 -10.55 -1.11 8.03
N PHE A 138 -9.67 -1.90 7.42
CA PHE A 138 -8.54 -2.51 8.08
C PHE A 138 -7.28 -1.77 7.67
N ASP A 139 -6.61 -1.18 8.66
CA ASP A 139 -5.30 -0.56 8.52
C ASP A 139 -4.24 -1.50 9.12
N LEU A 140 -3.13 -1.72 8.40
CA LEU A 140 -1.99 -2.51 8.88
C LEU A 140 -0.75 -1.66 8.78
N VAL A 141 -0.07 -1.44 9.91
CA VAL A 141 1.12 -0.61 10.00
C VAL A 141 2.25 -1.45 10.57
N PHE A 142 3.29 -1.64 9.76
CA PHE A 142 4.50 -2.36 10.15
C PHE A 142 5.70 -1.43 10.11
N ARG A 143 6.66 -1.65 11.01
CA ARG A 143 7.93 -0.94 11.06
C ARG A 143 9.05 -1.87 10.60
N LYS A 144 9.96 -1.35 9.78
CA LYS A 144 11.21 -2.00 9.44
C LYS A 144 12.15 -1.99 10.66
N LYS A 145 12.62 -3.16 11.08
CA LYS A 145 13.66 -3.31 12.12
C LYS A 145 15.01 -2.83 11.57
#